data_AF-A0A0B1P8X3-F1
#
_entry.id   AF-A0A0B1P8X3-F1
#
_cell.length_a   1.000
_cell.length_b   1.000
_cell.length_c   1.000
_cell.angle_alpha   90.00
_cell.angle_beta   90.00
_cell.angle_gamma   90.00
#
_symmetry.space_group_name_H-M   'P 1'
#
loop_
_entity.id
_entity.type
_entity.pdbx_description
1 polymer ?
#
loop_
_entity_poly.entity_id
_entity_poly.type
_entity_poly.pdbx_seq_one_letter_code
_entity_poly.pdbx_strand_id
1 'polypeptide(L)'
;MAMTLKNFADTARESLKRTQERMVKQANKHRGEPDFGIGDKVFIVKKSWSSTDRPSDKLDFPLTRLSYKIKAMREYSYELGLPENWRMSRLFYADRLRKDSNKPLPGQEYERLNPDIVDGEEEWEVENILSSRIYYGKLHYMVQWRGWDTDSEYCNAHNFINAPFKIREFHEQNPDCEGPPARLKNWERAFANDEILTSLKDDNKLANPLKGLIIPHSRK
;
A
#
# COMPACT_ATOMS: atom_id res chain seq x y z
N MET A 1 72.63 -34.25 3.13
CA MET A 1 72.12 -32.86 3.12
C MET A 1 70.74 -32.79 2.45
N ALA A 2 69.68 -33.31 3.07
CA ALA A 2 68.32 -33.33 2.50
C ALA A 2 67.28 -32.53 3.33
N MET A 3 67.71 -31.88 4.41
CA MET A 3 66.82 -31.11 5.30
C MET A 3 66.60 -29.66 4.85
N THR A 4 67.35 -29.13 3.87
CA THR A 4 67.28 -27.70 3.51
C THR A 4 66.04 -27.36 2.67
N LEU A 5 65.75 -28.13 1.61
CA LEU A 5 64.64 -27.84 0.70
C LEU A 5 63.25 -28.00 1.34
N LYS A 6 63.07 -28.99 2.23
CA LYS A 6 61.80 -29.18 2.96
C LYS A 6 61.52 -28.01 3.89
N ASN A 7 62.53 -27.53 4.61
CA ASN A 7 62.40 -26.38 5.50
C ASN A 7 62.04 -25.09 4.75
N PHE A 8 62.60 -24.87 3.54
CA PHE A 8 62.20 -23.73 2.71
C PHE A 8 60.76 -23.85 2.20
N ALA A 9 60.31 -25.05 1.83
CA ALA A 9 58.92 -25.26 1.43
C ALA A 9 57.94 -25.04 2.59
N ASP A 10 58.29 -25.49 3.79
CA ASP A 10 57.43 -25.37 4.97
C ASP A 10 57.35 -23.92 5.48
N THR A 11 58.46 -23.20 5.49
CA THR A 11 58.47 -21.75 5.79
C THR A 11 57.67 -20.94 4.77
N ALA A 12 57.78 -21.27 3.47
CA ALA A 12 56.95 -20.65 2.44
C ALA A 12 55.45 -20.93 2.67
N ARG A 13 55.05 -22.16 2.99
CA ARG A 13 53.65 -22.50 3.33
C ARG A 13 53.14 -21.74 4.54
N GLU A 14 53.93 -21.65 5.61
CA GLU A 14 53.56 -20.86 6.78
C GLU A 14 53.36 -19.37 6.45
N SER A 15 54.25 -18.80 5.64
CA SER A 15 54.15 -17.40 5.22
C SER A 15 52.87 -17.12 4.42
N LEU A 16 52.48 -18.06 3.53
CA LEU A 16 51.24 -18.00 2.77
C LEU A 16 50.03 -18.10 3.71
N LYS A 17 50.05 -19.03 4.67
CA LYS A 17 48.97 -19.20 5.65
C LYS A 17 48.79 -17.94 6.50
N ARG A 18 49.87 -17.37 7.02
CA ARG A 18 49.83 -16.10 7.78
C ARG A 18 49.29 -14.94 6.94
N THR A 19 49.67 -14.89 5.65
CA THR A 19 49.17 -13.87 4.73
C THR A 19 47.66 -14.03 4.49
N GLN A 20 47.20 -15.27 4.28
CA GLN A 20 45.78 -15.59 4.14
C GLN A 20 44.98 -15.20 5.39
N GLU A 21 45.48 -15.53 6.59
CA GLU A 21 44.85 -15.15 7.85
C GLU A 21 44.75 -13.62 8.01
N ARG A 22 45.80 -12.87 7.63
CA ARG A 22 45.77 -11.39 7.63
C ARG A 22 44.73 -10.85 6.66
N MET A 23 44.65 -11.40 5.45
CA MET A 23 43.66 -10.99 4.45
C MET A 23 42.23 -11.26 4.94
N VAL A 24 41.97 -12.42 5.55
CA VAL A 24 40.66 -12.76 6.12
C VAL A 24 40.28 -11.79 7.25
N LYS A 25 41.20 -11.52 8.18
CA LYS A 25 40.96 -10.55 9.27
C LYS A 25 40.66 -9.16 8.74
N GLN A 26 41.42 -8.70 7.74
CA GLN A 26 41.22 -7.38 7.14
C GLN A 26 39.88 -7.29 6.39
N ALA A 27 39.51 -8.32 5.62
CA ALA A 27 38.25 -8.36 4.87
C ALA A 27 37.03 -8.43 5.81
N ASN A 28 37.12 -9.22 6.88
CA ASN A 28 36.03 -9.37 7.85
C ASN A 28 35.96 -8.22 8.87
N LYS A 29 36.93 -7.30 8.91
CA LYS A 29 36.99 -6.18 9.87
C LYS A 29 35.71 -5.34 9.93
N HIS A 30 35.05 -5.15 8.79
CA HIS A 30 33.82 -4.36 8.67
C HIS A 30 32.58 -5.23 8.36
N ARG A 31 32.72 -6.56 8.38
CA ARG A 31 31.63 -7.47 8.04
C ARG A 31 30.84 -7.78 9.31
N GLY A 32 29.61 -7.26 9.39
CA GLY A 32 28.66 -7.63 10.43
C GLY A 32 27.94 -8.94 10.10
N GLU A 33 27.49 -9.64 11.12
CA GLU A 33 26.54 -10.74 10.96
C GLU A 33 25.18 -10.20 10.52
N PRO A 34 24.48 -10.85 9.57
CA PRO A 34 23.16 -10.42 9.15
C PRO A 34 22.13 -10.57 10.27
N ASP A 35 21.21 -9.62 10.39
CA ASP A 35 20.16 -9.58 11.41
C ASP A 35 18.87 -10.33 10.98
N PHE A 36 18.92 -11.07 9.87
CA PHE A 36 17.79 -11.78 9.27
C PHE A 36 18.08 -13.26 9.02
N GLY A 37 17.03 -14.09 9.13
CA GLY A 37 17.10 -15.54 8.97
C GLY A 37 16.06 -16.11 7.99
N ILE A 38 15.97 -17.43 7.95
CA ILE A 38 14.94 -18.13 7.16
C ILE A 38 13.55 -17.74 7.69
N GLY A 39 12.65 -17.36 6.78
CA GLY A 39 11.30 -16.92 7.11
C GLY A 39 11.11 -15.42 7.25
N ASP A 40 12.18 -14.65 7.46
CA ASP A 40 12.11 -13.19 7.50
C ASP A 40 11.81 -12.62 6.10
N LYS A 41 11.19 -11.43 6.09
CA LYS A 41 11.02 -10.63 4.88
C LYS A 41 12.20 -9.67 4.74
N VAL A 42 12.71 -9.54 3.52
CA VAL A 42 13.84 -8.67 3.20
C VAL A 42 13.60 -7.90 1.91
N PHE A 43 14.05 -6.65 1.88
CA PHE A 43 14.15 -5.85 0.66
C PHE A 43 15.47 -6.16 -0.05
N ILE A 44 15.43 -6.25 -1.38
CA ILE A 44 16.64 -6.35 -2.20
C ILE A 44 17.20 -4.95 -2.38
N VAL A 45 18.46 -4.75 -1.99
CA VAL A 45 19.17 -3.49 -2.15
C VAL A 45 19.82 -3.45 -3.53
N LYS A 46 19.43 -2.43 -4.31
CA LYS A 46 20.09 -2.11 -5.56
C LYS A 46 21.50 -1.57 -5.28
N LYS A 47 22.51 -2.18 -5.91
CA LYS A 47 23.89 -1.64 -5.99
C LYS A 47 24.28 -1.65 -7.47
N SER A 48 25.54 -1.31 -7.79
CA SER A 48 26.07 -1.25 -9.15
C SER A 48 25.95 -2.54 -9.99
N TRP A 49 25.53 -3.67 -9.41
CA TRP A 49 25.38 -4.95 -10.11
C TRP A 49 24.07 -5.07 -10.90
N SER A 50 23.06 -4.25 -10.59
CA SER A 50 21.78 -4.23 -11.29
C SER A 50 21.69 -2.93 -12.09
N SER A 51 22.42 -2.89 -13.20
CA SER A 51 22.32 -1.79 -14.16
C SER A 51 21.06 -1.99 -15.00
N THR A 52 20.02 -1.26 -14.65
CA THR A 52 18.85 -1.11 -15.53
C THR A 52 19.08 0.10 -16.42
N ASP A 53 18.61 0.05 -17.66
CA ASP A 53 18.62 1.15 -18.63
C ASP A 53 17.70 2.34 -18.27
N ARG A 54 17.39 2.51 -16.97
CA ARG A 54 16.44 3.50 -16.45
C ARG A 54 17.18 4.75 -15.98
N PRO A 55 16.62 5.96 -16.21
CA PRO A 55 17.32 7.21 -15.95
C PRO A 55 17.48 7.55 -14.46
N SER A 56 16.71 6.92 -13.56
CA SER A 56 16.85 7.11 -12.11
C SER A 56 16.39 5.89 -11.33
N ASP A 57 16.91 5.71 -10.11
CA ASP A 57 16.51 4.61 -9.21
C ASP A 57 15.03 4.66 -8.81
N LYS A 58 14.43 5.85 -8.75
CA LYS A 58 13.00 6.02 -8.47
C LYS A 58 12.09 5.46 -9.57
N LEU A 59 12.57 5.48 -10.82
CA LEU A 59 11.86 4.99 -12.01
C LEU A 59 12.31 3.58 -12.42
N ASP A 60 13.14 2.95 -11.60
CA ASP A 60 13.58 1.59 -11.81
C ASP A 60 12.49 0.58 -11.41
N PHE A 61 12.69 -0.68 -11.83
CA PHE A 61 11.75 -1.75 -11.58
C PHE A 61 11.44 -1.90 -10.07
N PRO A 62 10.23 -2.40 -9.71
CA PRO A 62 9.77 -2.53 -8.32
C PRO A 62 10.59 -3.45 -7.41
N LEU A 63 11.72 -3.97 -7.90
CA LEU A 63 12.61 -4.92 -7.24
C LEU A 63 12.98 -4.53 -5.80
N THR A 64 13.11 -3.24 -5.54
CA THR A 64 13.47 -2.64 -4.24
C THR A 64 12.25 -2.22 -3.43
N ARG A 65 11.06 -2.18 -4.02
CA ARG A 65 9.83 -1.65 -3.41
C ARG A 65 9.04 -2.71 -2.65
N LEU A 66 9.23 -3.99 -2.98
CA LEU A 66 8.58 -5.10 -2.29
C LEU A 66 9.60 -5.90 -1.48
N SER A 67 9.15 -6.35 -0.31
CA SER A 67 9.88 -7.30 0.53
C SER A 67 9.60 -8.73 0.07
N TYR A 68 10.60 -9.61 0.11
CA TYR A 68 10.45 -11.03 -0.22
C TYR A 68 10.85 -11.91 0.95
N LYS A 69 10.18 -13.05 1.11
CA LYS A 69 10.46 -14.01 2.17
C LYS A 69 11.71 -14.81 1.85
N ILE A 70 12.59 -15.00 2.83
CA ILE A 70 13.74 -15.91 2.72
C ILE A 70 13.24 -17.36 2.83
N LYS A 71 13.46 -18.16 1.78
CA LYS A 71 13.09 -19.58 1.72
C LYS A 71 14.16 -20.49 2.31
N ALA A 72 15.42 -20.21 1.99
CA ALA A 72 16.55 -21.04 2.41
C ALA A 72 17.83 -20.20 2.54
N MET A 73 18.82 -20.73 3.25
CA MET A 73 20.14 -20.15 3.39
C MET A 73 21.19 -21.15 2.87
N ARG A 74 22.12 -20.68 2.05
CA ARG A 74 23.27 -21.43 1.52
C ARG A 74 24.54 -20.68 1.86
N GLU A 75 25.27 -21.16 2.86
CA GLU A 75 26.50 -20.52 3.39
C GLU A 75 26.27 -19.04 3.74
N TYR A 76 26.71 -18.12 2.87
CA TYR A 76 26.60 -16.66 3.05
C TYR A 76 25.55 -16.00 2.15
N SER A 77 24.76 -16.82 1.45
CA SER A 77 23.73 -16.38 0.52
C SER A 77 22.35 -16.88 0.95
N TYR A 78 21.33 -16.12 0.57
CA TYR A 78 19.94 -16.34 0.94
C TYR A 78 19.10 -16.49 -0.32
N GLU A 79 18.26 -17.52 -0.33
CA GLU A 79 17.34 -17.81 -1.43
C GLU A 79 15.99 -17.15 -1.13
N LEU A 80 15.54 -16.27 -2.02
CA LEU A 80 14.31 -15.52 -1.86
C LEU A 80 13.12 -16.17 -2.58
N GLY A 81 11.94 -16.07 -1.98
CA GLY A 81 10.66 -16.46 -2.56
C GLY A 81 10.15 -15.48 -3.60
N LEU A 82 10.90 -15.31 -4.70
CA LEU A 82 10.57 -14.41 -5.79
C LEU A 82 9.49 -14.99 -6.71
N PRO A 83 8.77 -14.14 -7.48
CA PRO A 83 7.81 -14.57 -8.49
C PRO A 83 8.39 -15.53 -9.54
N GLU A 84 7.55 -16.32 -10.18
CA GLU A 84 8.00 -17.33 -11.16
C GLU A 84 8.57 -16.73 -12.45
N ASN A 85 8.06 -15.57 -12.85
CA ASN A 85 8.57 -14.81 -13.99
C ASN A 85 9.89 -14.07 -13.71
N TRP A 86 10.53 -14.34 -12.57
CA TRP A 86 11.80 -13.72 -12.20
C TRP A 86 12.95 -14.23 -13.07
N ARG A 87 13.56 -13.32 -13.85
CA ARG A 87 14.60 -13.67 -14.82
C ARG A 87 16.02 -13.75 -14.24
N MET A 88 16.26 -13.22 -13.04
CA MET A 88 17.59 -13.22 -12.40
C MET A 88 17.76 -14.40 -11.43
N SER A 89 18.93 -14.53 -10.82
CA SER A 89 19.13 -15.50 -9.74
C SER A 89 18.18 -15.22 -8.56
N ARG A 90 17.73 -16.28 -7.88
CA ARG A 90 16.97 -16.19 -6.62
C ARG A 90 17.88 -16.15 -5.39
N LEU A 91 19.18 -16.35 -5.58
CA LEU A 91 20.20 -16.43 -4.53
C LEU A 91 20.94 -15.10 -4.40
N PHE A 92 20.92 -14.51 -3.21
CA PHE A 92 21.50 -13.19 -2.92
C PHE A 92 22.44 -13.24 -1.72
N TYR A 93 23.57 -12.55 -1.81
CA TYR A 93 24.44 -12.33 -0.65
C TYR A 93 23.78 -11.41 0.38
N ALA A 94 24.16 -11.59 1.65
CA ALA A 94 23.63 -10.80 2.76
C ALA A 94 23.74 -9.27 2.56
N ASP A 95 24.82 -8.81 1.93
CA ASP A 95 25.09 -7.38 1.72
C ASP A 95 24.14 -6.71 0.72
N ARG A 96 23.33 -7.51 0.01
CA ARG A 96 22.30 -7.08 -0.94
C ARG A 96 20.90 -7.15 -0.36
N LEU A 97 20.76 -7.48 0.92
CA LEU A 97 19.47 -7.63 1.59
C LEU A 97 19.39 -6.66 2.76
N ARG A 98 18.18 -6.14 3.00
CA ARG A 98 17.85 -5.35 4.19
C ARG A 98 16.61 -5.95 4.83
N LYS A 99 16.65 -6.15 6.15
CA LYS A 99 15.51 -6.66 6.90
C LYS A 99 14.30 -5.75 6.76
N ASP A 100 13.17 -6.33 6.40
CA ASP A 100 11.89 -5.65 6.55
C ASP A 100 11.50 -5.71 8.02
N SER A 101 11.67 -4.57 8.69
CA SER A 101 11.52 -4.50 10.15
C SER A 101 10.06 -4.60 10.58
N ASN A 102 9.07 -4.47 9.66
CA ASN A 102 7.64 -4.30 9.97
C ASN A 102 7.36 -3.30 11.12
N LYS A 103 8.32 -2.41 11.39
CA LYS A 103 8.28 -1.39 12.44
C LYS A 103 8.12 -0.07 11.71
N PRO A 104 6.87 0.39 11.49
CA PRO A 104 6.64 1.72 10.95
C PRO A 104 7.31 2.78 11.83
N LEU A 105 7.73 3.88 11.22
CA LEU A 105 8.21 5.04 11.98
C LEU A 105 7.05 5.60 12.82
N PRO A 106 7.32 6.27 13.96
CA PRO A 106 6.30 6.99 14.70
C PRO A 106 5.52 7.94 13.77
N GLY A 107 4.19 7.79 13.71
CA GLY A 107 3.31 8.54 12.79
C GLY A 107 3.07 7.89 11.42
N GLN A 108 3.73 6.77 11.08
CA GLN A 108 3.35 5.92 9.95
C GLN A 108 2.32 4.84 10.33
N GLU A 109 2.10 4.63 11.63
CA GLU A 109 0.99 3.80 12.12
C GLU A 109 -0.32 4.58 11.91
N TYR A 110 -1.02 4.26 10.84
CA TYR A 110 -2.43 4.61 10.70
C TYR A 110 -3.21 3.35 11.04
N GLU A 111 -4.00 3.41 12.11
CA GLU A 111 -5.04 2.42 12.34
C GLU A 111 -6.06 2.58 11.21
N ARG A 112 -5.95 1.73 10.18
CA ARG A 112 -6.98 1.65 9.16
C ARG A 112 -8.21 1.06 9.84
N LEU A 113 -9.23 1.89 10.03
CA LEU A 113 -10.50 1.42 10.54
C LEU A 113 -11.07 0.40 9.54
N ASN A 114 -11.37 -0.79 10.04
CA ASN A 114 -12.09 -1.79 9.26
C ASN A 114 -13.53 -1.30 9.04
N PRO A 115 -14.19 -1.69 7.94
CA PRO A 115 -15.62 -1.48 7.81
C PRO A 115 -16.36 -2.19 8.95
N ASP A 116 -17.47 -1.61 9.36
CA ASP A 116 -18.44 -2.27 10.24
C ASP A 116 -19.30 -3.21 9.40
N ILE A 117 -19.73 -4.32 9.99
CA ILE A 117 -20.67 -5.24 9.33
C ILE A 117 -22.08 -4.87 9.80
N VAL A 118 -22.87 -4.28 8.91
CA VAL A 118 -24.26 -3.91 9.15
C VAL A 118 -25.12 -4.70 8.18
N ASP A 119 -26.09 -5.46 8.70
CA ASP A 119 -26.96 -6.35 7.91
C ASP A 119 -26.23 -7.34 6.97
N GLY A 120 -25.00 -7.72 7.33
CA GLY A 120 -24.17 -8.64 6.53
C GLY A 120 -23.42 -7.98 5.38
N GLU A 121 -23.52 -6.66 5.22
CA GLU A 121 -22.73 -5.87 4.28
C GLU A 121 -21.66 -5.04 5.00
N GLU A 122 -20.56 -4.75 4.30
CA GLU A 122 -19.48 -3.90 4.81
C GLU A 122 -19.85 -2.42 4.63
N GLU A 123 -19.89 -1.67 5.74
CA GLU A 123 -20.20 -0.24 5.76
C GLU A 123 -19.03 0.56 6.34
N TRP A 124 -18.76 1.72 5.74
CA TRP A 124 -17.75 2.65 6.23
C TRP A 124 -18.40 3.88 6.86
N GLU A 125 -17.85 4.33 7.99
CA GLU A 125 -18.33 5.52 8.66
C GLU A 125 -18.01 6.78 7.84
N VAL A 126 -19.07 7.53 7.52
CA VAL A 126 -18.98 8.80 6.79
C VAL A 126 -18.55 9.92 7.74
N GLU A 127 -17.40 10.54 7.49
CA GLU A 127 -16.95 11.70 8.25
C GLU A 127 -17.65 12.97 7.77
N ASN A 128 -17.50 13.31 6.47
CA ASN A 128 -18.10 14.48 5.84
C ASN A 128 -18.45 14.22 4.37
N ILE A 129 -19.46 14.93 3.86
CA ILE A 129 -19.71 15.03 2.42
C ILE A 129 -19.03 16.30 1.91
N LEU A 130 -18.26 16.17 0.85
CA LEU A 130 -17.40 17.23 0.32
C LEU A 130 -18.04 17.95 -0.87
N SER A 131 -18.78 17.21 -1.71
CA SER A 131 -19.37 17.73 -2.93
C SER A 131 -20.53 16.84 -3.39
N SER A 132 -21.47 17.41 -4.15
CA SER A 132 -22.53 16.69 -4.83
C SER A 132 -22.54 16.97 -6.33
N ARG A 133 -22.95 15.98 -7.12
CA ARG A 133 -23.14 16.14 -8.57
C ARG A 133 -24.23 15.23 -9.14
N ILE A 134 -24.71 15.56 -10.33
CA ILE A 134 -25.64 14.80 -11.14
C ILE A 134 -24.84 14.22 -12.29
N TYR A 135 -24.81 12.89 -12.34
CA TYR A 135 -24.17 12.16 -13.43
C TYR A 135 -25.15 11.14 -13.98
N TYR A 136 -25.42 11.22 -15.28
CA TYR A 136 -26.46 10.44 -15.97
C TYR A 136 -27.82 10.45 -15.26
N GLY A 137 -28.24 11.62 -14.78
CA GLY A 137 -29.54 11.80 -14.11
C GLY A 137 -29.63 11.20 -12.71
N LYS A 138 -28.50 10.79 -12.11
CA LYS A 138 -28.41 10.27 -10.74
C LYS A 138 -27.55 11.19 -9.88
N LEU A 139 -27.99 11.41 -8.65
CA LEU A 139 -27.28 12.16 -7.63
C LEU A 139 -26.14 11.31 -7.06
N HIS A 140 -24.95 11.92 -7.00
CA HIS A 140 -23.74 11.33 -6.45
C HIS A 140 -23.10 12.29 -5.44
N TYR A 141 -22.36 11.72 -4.49
CA TYR A 141 -21.59 12.46 -3.48
C TYR A 141 -20.13 12.06 -3.49
N MET A 142 -19.27 13.03 -3.25
CA MET A 142 -17.86 12.81 -2.92
C MET A 142 -17.72 12.89 -1.41
N VAL A 143 -17.06 11.90 -0.81
CA VAL A 143 -17.11 11.67 0.64
C VAL A 143 -15.72 11.56 1.24
N GLN A 144 -15.57 12.14 2.43
CA GLN A 144 -14.47 11.88 3.33
C GLN A 144 -14.89 10.77 4.31
N TRP A 145 -14.21 9.64 4.25
CA TRP A 145 -14.43 8.51 5.14
C TRP A 145 -13.60 8.68 6.42
N ARG A 146 -14.15 8.29 7.57
CA ARG A 146 -13.48 8.47 8.85
C ARG A 146 -12.18 7.65 8.90
N GLY A 147 -11.06 8.32 9.19
CA GLY A 147 -9.75 7.66 9.30
C GLY A 147 -9.10 7.30 7.95
N TRP A 148 -9.65 7.80 6.84
CA TRP A 148 -9.07 7.64 5.51
C TRP A 148 -8.77 9.01 4.88
N ASP A 149 -7.78 9.03 4.00
CA ASP A 149 -7.53 10.19 3.15
C ASP A 149 -8.74 10.45 2.23
N THR A 150 -8.92 11.71 1.84
CA THR A 150 -10.02 12.09 0.95
C THR A 150 -9.94 11.35 -0.38
N ASP A 151 -11.00 10.61 -0.69
CA ASP A 151 -11.18 9.98 -1.99
C ASP A 151 -11.75 11.01 -3.00
N SER A 152 -11.26 10.94 -4.24
CA SER A 152 -11.78 11.76 -5.35
C SER A 152 -12.94 11.08 -6.09
N GLU A 153 -13.26 9.83 -5.72
CA GLU A 153 -14.37 9.08 -6.30
C GLU A 153 -15.74 9.58 -5.80
N TYR A 154 -16.73 9.50 -6.69
CA TYR A 154 -18.11 9.88 -6.39
C TYR A 154 -18.97 8.63 -6.26
N CYS A 155 -19.62 8.46 -5.11
CA CYS A 155 -20.54 7.36 -4.85
C CYS A 155 -21.99 7.77 -5.12
N ASN A 156 -22.84 6.82 -5.45
CA ASN A 156 -24.27 7.06 -5.66
C ASN A 156 -24.96 7.47 -4.34
N ALA A 157 -25.97 8.32 -4.39
CA ALA A 157 -26.69 8.79 -3.20
C ALA A 157 -27.29 7.66 -2.34
N HIS A 158 -27.77 6.57 -2.95
CA HIS A 158 -28.33 5.43 -2.21
C HIS A 158 -27.33 4.72 -1.30
N ASN A 159 -26.02 4.86 -1.51
CA ASN A 159 -25.01 4.29 -0.61
C ASN A 159 -25.00 4.96 0.77
N PHE A 160 -25.70 6.09 0.92
CA PHE A 160 -25.71 6.91 2.14
C PHE A 160 -27.04 6.87 2.87
N ILE A 161 -27.88 5.85 2.63
CA ILE A 161 -29.16 5.65 3.33
C ILE A 161 -28.95 5.57 4.84
N ASN A 162 -27.82 5.01 5.28
CA ASN A 162 -27.45 4.87 6.70
C ASN A 162 -26.67 6.08 7.26
N ALA A 163 -26.45 7.12 6.47
CA ALA A 163 -25.85 8.39 6.92
C ALA A 163 -26.70 9.62 6.52
N PRO A 164 -28.03 9.62 6.76
CA PRO A 164 -28.90 10.66 6.22
C PRO A 164 -28.63 12.03 6.85
N PHE A 165 -28.22 12.07 8.11
CA PHE A 165 -27.91 13.32 8.79
C PHE A 165 -26.65 14.02 8.24
N LYS A 166 -25.65 13.26 7.77
CA LYS A 166 -24.48 13.81 7.08
C LYS A 166 -24.87 14.48 5.75
N ILE A 167 -25.82 13.90 5.03
CA ILE A 167 -26.40 14.50 3.82
C ILE A 167 -27.15 15.78 4.16
N ARG A 168 -27.98 15.78 5.21
CA ARG A 168 -28.69 16.99 5.64
C ARG A 168 -27.72 18.11 5.99
N GLU A 169 -26.73 17.85 6.85
CA GLU A 169 -25.72 18.83 7.27
C GLU A 169 -25.00 19.47 6.08
N PHE A 170 -24.62 18.66 5.08
CA PHE A 170 -23.99 19.16 3.86
C PHE A 170 -24.89 20.12 3.07
N HIS A 171 -26.17 19.78 2.87
CA HIS A 171 -27.12 20.62 2.12
C HIS A 171 -27.59 21.85 2.89
N GLU A 172 -27.57 21.82 4.23
CA GLU A 172 -27.80 22.99 5.06
C GLU A 172 -26.66 24.02 4.91
N GLN A 173 -25.42 23.54 4.83
CA GLN A 173 -24.24 24.39 4.61
C GLN A 173 -24.07 24.82 3.15
N ASN A 174 -24.60 24.04 2.19
CA ASN A 174 -24.47 24.28 0.76
C ASN A 174 -25.83 24.25 0.04
N PRO A 175 -26.71 25.26 0.24
CA PRO A 175 -28.08 25.25 -0.32
C PRO A 175 -28.18 25.29 -1.85
N ASP A 176 -27.10 25.72 -2.52
CA ASP A 176 -27.02 25.87 -3.97
C ASP A 176 -26.47 24.62 -4.69
N CYS A 177 -26.00 23.62 -3.93
CA CYS A 177 -25.50 22.37 -4.49
C CYS A 177 -26.63 21.46 -4.99
N GLU A 178 -26.28 20.51 -5.86
CA GLU A 178 -27.25 19.60 -6.47
C GLU A 178 -27.77 18.57 -5.45
N GLY A 179 -29.08 18.47 -5.27
CA GLY A 179 -29.72 17.63 -4.24
C GLY A 179 -30.74 18.41 -3.41
N PRO A 180 -31.08 17.99 -2.17
CA PRO A 180 -30.80 16.69 -1.53
C PRO A 180 -31.51 15.50 -2.22
N PRO A 181 -31.27 14.24 -1.78
CA PRO A 181 -32.00 13.09 -2.31
C PRO A 181 -33.51 13.21 -2.03
N ALA A 182 -34.34 12.77 -2.97
CA ALA A 182 -35.80 12.86 -2.88
C ALA A 182 -36.37 12.15 -1.65
N ARG A 183 -35.70 11.07 -1.22
CA ARG A 183 -36.11 10.24 -0.08
C ARG A 183 -35.39 10.58 1.22
N LEU A 184 -34.64 11.69 1.30
CA LEU A 184 -33.85 12.04 2.49
C LEU A 184 -34.66 11.99 3.79
N LYS A 185 -35.85 12.61 3.81
CA LYS A 185 -36.74 12.59 5.00
C LYS A 185 -37.16 11.17 5.42
N ASN A 186 -37.31 10.26 4.45
CA ASN A 186 -37.66 8.87 4.73
C ASN A 186 -36.46 8.14 5.32
N TRP A 187 -35.25 8.41 4.82
CA TRP A 187 -34.01 7.86 5.36
C TRP A 187 -33.77 8.34 6.79
N GLU A 188 -33.94 9.64 7.07
CA GLU A 188 -33.83 10.21 8.43
C GLU A 188 -34.81 9.56 9.42
N ARG A 189 -36.05 9.35 8.98
CA ARG A 189 -37.06 8.68 9.83
C ARG A 189 -36.69 7.22 10.09
N ALA A 190 -36.25 6.51 9.06
CA ALA A 190 -35.88 5.10 9.20
C ALA A 190 -34.65 4.96 10.11
N PHE A 191 -33.64 5.80 9.94
CA PHE A 191 -32.47 5.85 10.82
C PHE A 191 -32.85 6.17 12.26
N ALA A 192 -33.77 7.11 12.50
CA ALA A 192 -34.23 7.45 13.85
C ALA A 192 -35.05 6.33 14.53
N ASN A 193 -35.64 5.43 13.74
CA ASN A 193 -36.44 4.31 14.20
C ASN A 193 -35.67 2.96 14.20
N ASP A 194 -34.38 2.97 13.84
CA ASP A 194 -33.57 1.77 13.57
C ASP A 194 -34.24 0.81 12.56
N GLU A 195 -34.94 1.37 11.57
CA GLU A 195 -35.62 0.63 10.50
C GLU A 195 -34.69 0.43 9.28
N ILE A 196 -34.58 -0.80 8.82
CA ILE A 196 -33.83 -1.14 7.61
C ILE A 196 -34.66 -0.78 6.37
N LEU A 197 -34.10 0.03 5.48
CA LEU A 197 -34.74 0.40 4.21
C LEU A 197 -34.21 -0.46 3.07
N THR A 198 -35.12 -0.94 2.23
CA THR A 198 -34.76 -1.55 0.95
C THR A 198 -34.42 -0.47 -0.08
N SER A 199 -33.42 -0.77 -0.92
CA SER A 199 -33.04 0.06 -2.06
C SER A 199 -34.20 0.20 -3.05
N LEU A 200 -34.60 1.43 -3.34
CA LEU A 200 -35.62 1.77 -4.33
C LEU A 200 -35.02 2.55 -5.50
N LYS A 201 -35.73 2.52 -6.64
CA LYS A 201 -35.31 3.19 -7.89
C LYS A 201 -35.11 4.70 -7.76
N ASP A 202 -35.77 5.32 -6.79
CA ASP A 202 -35.78 6.77 -6.61
C ASP A 202 -34.72 7.27 -5.61
N ASP A 203 -33.92 6.38 -5.01
CA ASP A 203 -32.92 6.76 -4.00
C ASP A 203 -31.81 7.66 -4.54
N ASN A 204 -31.52 7.54 -5.83
CA ASN A 204 -30.53 8.38 -6.50
C ASN A 204 -31.13 9.62 -7.17
N LYS A 205 -32.43 9.90 -6.98
CA LYS A 205 -33.06 11.10 -7.54
C LYS A 205 -32.95 12.26 -6.55
N LEU A 206 -32.77 13.46 -7.07
CA LEU A 206 -32.83 14.70 -6.29
C LEU A 206 -34.30 15.10 -6.02
N ALA A 207 -34.55 15.74 -4.88
CA ALA A 207 -35.89 16.12 -4.42
C ALA A 207 -36.59 17.12 -5.37
N ASN A 208 -35.83 18.04 -5.97
CA ASN A 208 -36.36 19.09 -6.85
C ASN A 208 -35.72 19.01 -8.25
N PRO A 209 -36.24 18.18 -9.16
CA PRO A 209 -35.64 17.97 -10.48
C PRO A 209 -35.60 19.24 -11.37
N LEU A 210 -36.39 20.26 -11.04
CA LEU A 210 -36.53 21.48 -11.85
C LEU A 210 -35.46 22.56 -11.61
N LYS A 211 -34.61 22.44 -10.57
CA LYS A 211 -33.57 23.46 -10.29
C LYS A 211 -32.30 23.33 -11.17
N GLY A 212 -32.11 22.21 -11.87
CA GLY A 212 -30.91 21.94 -12.69
C GLY A 212 -31.17 21.76 -14.20
N LEU A 213 -32.40 21.96 -14.67
CA LEU A 213 -32.82 21.73 -16.05
C LEU A 213 -32.71 23.01 -16.91
N ILE A 214 -31.52 23.61 -16.98
CA ILE A 214 -31.15 24.51 -18.08
C ILE A 214 -29.78 24.09 -18.60
N ILE A 215 -29.76 23.04 -19.41
CA ILE A 215 -28.62 22.75 -20.29
C ILE A 215 -29.18 22.72 -21.71
N PRO A 216 -28.97 23.77 -22.53
CA PRO A 216 -29.37 23.71 -23.94
C PRO A 216 -28.49 22.66 -24.62
N HIS A 217 -29.12 21.57 -25.08
CA HIS A 217 -28.48 20.57 -25.90
C HIS A 217 -28.15 21.19 -27.27
N SER A 218 -26.94 21.74 -27.42
CA SER A 218 -26.42 22.10 -28.73
C SER A 218 -26.10 20.82 -29.50
N ARG A 219 -26.98 20.42 -30.42
CA ARG A 219 -26.65 19.40 -31.43
C ARG A 219 -25.56 19.97 -32.35
N LYS A 220 -24.44 19.25 -32.47
CA LYS A 220 -23.55 19.35 -33.64
C LYS A 220 -23.92 18.24 -34.61
#